data_AF-A0A074KV48-F1
#
_entry.id   AF-A0A074KV48-F1
#
_cell.length_a   1.000
_cell.length_b   1.000
_cell.length_c   1.000
_cell.angle_alpha   90.00
_cell.angle_beta   90.00
_cell.angle_gamma   90.00
#
_symmetry.space_group_name_H-M   'P 1'
#
loop_
_entity.id
_entity.type
_entity.pdbx_description
1 polymer ?
#
loop_
_entity_poly.entity_id
_entity_poly.type
_entity_poly.pdbx_seq_one_letter_code
_entity_poly.pdbx_strand_id
1 'polypeptide(L)'
;MHYPYLIVLLCSIIGISFAIYYYKSRSRIEVKEDDPEDHIKGMYFLKMPYEKIIIGFFGISSLVYLGMLIVNFNIRWLDLSMLILALTIALLLVYKIGMAFSEAGKFKWGTLIFFILSVIIAYSIYAQIPDFTQVLKDAREYTLTLHLLGMVLGLGGTTIIDFMIFHFMRNYKISSQEAVVMHLISQIIIIGLIFLIISGVAIFLTDIDGYLASDRFLMKMTVLLVVTINGAVLNLYIAPYMEKISLRAPDLKKDNVFKKISFAVGAISMVSWYSAFFLAMIKDLSYFRYTTLLIAYLILLGLSIAVSQFFKFSMEKEVKEKL
;
A
#
# COMPACT_ATOMS: atom_id res chain seq x y z
N MET A 1 -10.84 32.17 -14.36
CA MET A 1 -9.37 32.36 -14.44
C MET A 1 -8.71 31.00 -14.25
N HIS A 2 -7.93 30.55 -15.23
CA HIS A 2 -7.31 29.20 -15.27
C HIS A 2 -5.98 29.12 -14.48
N TYR A 3 -5.81 29.90 -13.41
CA TYR A 3 -4.57 29.91 -12.62
C TYR A 3 -4.19 28.52 -12.07
N PRO A 4 -5.13 27.69 -11.59
CA PRO A 4 -4.78 26.35 -11.11
C PRO A 4 -4.20 25.45 -12.21
N TYR A 5 -4.68 25.54 -13.46
CA TYR A 5 -4.12 24.78 -14.59
C TYR A 5 -2.66 25.17 -14.88
N LEU A 6 -2.34 26.47 -14.77
CA LEU A 6 -0.96 26.94 -14.93
C LEU A 6 -0.05 26.39 -13.83
N ILE A 7 -0.53 26.34 -12.58
CA ILE A 7 0.23 25.75 -11.47
C ILE A 7 0.48 24.26 -11.73
N VAL A 8 -0.55 23.50 -12.11
CA VAL A 8 -0.39 22.08 -12.44
C VAL A 8 0.60 21.87 -13.57
N LEU A 9 0.53 22.69 -14.63
CA LEU A 9 1.43 22.61 -15.77
C LEU A 9 2.89 22.93 -15.36
N LEU A 10 3.10 24.01 -14.59
CA LEU A 10 4.43 24.38 -14.10
C LEU A 10 5.03 23.28 -13.21
N CYS A 11 4.26 22.79 -12.23
CA CYS A 11 4.69 21.69 -11.37
C CYS A 11 4.99 20.41 -12.17
N SER A 12 4.20 20.13 -13.22
CA SER A 12 4.42 18.97 -14.09
C SER A 12 5.69 19.10 -14.92
N ILE A 13 5.96 20.27 -15.50
CA ILE A 13 7.20 20.52 -16.27
C ILE A 13 8.42 20.40 -15.35
N ILE A 14 8.39 21.04 -14.18
CA ILE A 14 9.45 20.92 -13.16
C ILE A 14 9.64 19.44 -12.77
N GLY A 15 8.53 18.73 -12.53
CA GLY A 15 8.53 17.32 -12.19
C GLY A 15 9.18 16.44 -13.26
N ILE A 16 8.85 16.64 -14.54
CA ILE A 16 9.47 15.93 -15.67
C ILE A 16 10.97 16.23 -15.75
N SER A 17 11.36 17.50 -15.73
CA SER A 17 12.76 17.90 -15.83
C SER A 17 13.60 17.31 -14.70
N PHE A 18 13.09 17.40 -13.46
CA PHE A 18 13.76 16.85 -12.30
C PHE A 18 13.79 15.32 -12.33
N ALA A 19 12.71 14.65 -12.76
CA ALA A 19 12.67 13.19 -12.88
C ALA A 19 13.60 12.64 -13.95
N ILE A 20 13.70 13.31 -15.11
CA ILE A 20 14.66 12.95 -16.17
C ILE A 20 16.09 13.15 -15.69
N TYR A 21 16.38 14.30 -15.06
CA TYR A 21 17.70 14.57 -14.49
C TYR A 21 18.08 13.49 -13.48
N TYR A 22 17.21 13.24 -12.50
CA TYR A 22 17.42 12.24 -11.45
C TYR A 22 17.59 10.82 -12.01
N TYR A 23 16.81 10.46 -13.03
CA TYR A 23 16.94 9.17 -13.73
C TYR A 23 18.27 9.04 -14.49
N LYS A 24 18.78 10.12 -15.10
CA LYS A 24 20.04 10.12 -15.85
C LYS A 24 21.28 10.20 -14.95
N SER A 25 21.22 10.96 -13.86
CA SER A 25 22.36 11.18 -12.94
C SER A 25 22.68 9.97 -12.06
N ARG A 26 21.88 8.90 -12.16
CA ARG A 26 22.02 7.71 -11.35
C ARG A 26 23.08 6.77 -11.93
N SER A 27 24.01 6.32 -11.08
CA SER A 27 24.87 5.18 -11.39
C SER A 27 24.00 3.92 -11.50
N ARG A 28 23.84 3.41 -12.73
CA ARG A 28 23.11 2.17 -12.97
C ARG A 28 23.99 1.00 -12.54
N ILE A 29 23.63 0.36 -11.44
CA ILE A 29 24.00 -1.04 -11.23
C ILE A 29 22.98 -1.80 -12.06
N GLU A 30 23.42 -2.52 -13.09
CA GLU A 30 22.54 -3.47 -13.78
C GLU A 30 22.07 -4.49 -12.75
N VAL A 31 20.77 -4.50 -12.50
CA VAL A 31 20.16 -5.51 -11.64
C VAL A 31 20.40 -6.84 -12.29
N LYS A 32 21.15 -7.71 -11.62
CA LYS A 32 21.17 -9.12 -11.99
C LYS A 32 19.76 -9.63 -11.79
N GLU A 33 19.17 -10.20 -12.84
CA GLU A 33 17.75 -10.58 -12.92
C GLU A 33 17.28 -11.50 -11.76
N ASP A 34 18.22 -12.12 -11.06
CA ASP A 34 18.03 -13.07 -9.96
C ASP A 34 18.58 -12.60 -8.60
N ASP A 35 19.00 -11.35 -8.41
CA ASP A 35 19.45 -10.87 -7.09
C ASP A 35 18.25 -10.34 -6.26
N PRO A 36 17.81 -11.06 -5.21
CA PRO A 36 16.71 -10.62 -4.36
C PRO A 36 17.05 -9.35 -3.60
N GLU A 37 18.33 -9.15 -3.26
CA GLU A 37 18.73 -7.93 -2.56
C GLU A 37 18.52 -6.71 -3.44
N ASP A 38 18.76 -6.76 -4.76
CA ASP A 38 18.54 -5.62 -5.65
C ASP A 38 17.04 -5.37 -5.95
N HIS A 39 16.24 -6.44 -6.00
CA HIS A 39 14.78 -6.32 -6.13
C HIS A 39 14.14 -5.74 -4.87
N ILE A 40 14.64 -6.14 -3.70
CA ILE A 40 14.12 -5.74 -2.38
C ILE A 40 14.68 -4.37 -1.99
N LYS A 41 16.02 -4.18 -1.94
CA LYS A 41 16.75 -2.98 -1.45
C LYS A 41 16.64 -1.73 -2.33
N GLY A 42 15.72 -1.73 -3.26
CA GLY A 42 14.98 -0.50 -3.45
C GLY A 42 15.48 0.37 -4.58
N MET A 43 14.96 0.09 -5.77
CA MET A 43 14.77 1.10 -6.81
C MET A 43 13.60 0.77 -7.77
N TYR A 44 12.99 -0.40 -7.64
CA TYR A 44 11.95 -0.87 -8.54
C TYR A 44 10.58 -0.92 -7.87
N PHE A 45 9.54 -0.73 -8.65
CA PHE A 45 8.16 -0.99 -8.29
C PHE A 45 7.54 -1.75 -9.47
N LEU A 46 7.06 -2.96 -9.21
CA LEU A 46 6.65 -3.93 -10.23
C LEU A 46 7.71 -4.12 -11.33
N LYS A 47 8.98 -4.33 -10.93
CA LYS A 47 10.15 -4.44 -11.83
C LYS A 47 10.41 -3.22 -12.74
N MET A 48 9.74 -2.09 -12.53
CA MET A 48 10.04 -0.83 -13.22
C MET A 48 10.72 0.17 -12.28
N PRO A 49 11.74 0.93 -12.73
CA PRO A 49 12.25 2.05 -11.96
C PRO A 49 11.09 3.02 -11.66
N TYR A 50 10.87 3.34 -10.38
CA TYR A 50 9.73 4.18 -9.99
C TYR A 50 9.82 5.59 -10.59
N GLU A 51 11.03 6.04 -10.96
CA GLU A 51 11.27 7.28 -11.70
C GLU A 51 10.54 7.28 -13.04
N LYS A 52 10.43 6.14 -13.74
CA LYS A 52 9.66 6.05 -14.99
C LYS A 52 8.16 6.25 -14.74
N ILE A 53 7.65 5.74 -13.62
CA ILE A 53 6.25 5.94 -13.21
C ILE A 53 6.03 7.44 -12.95
N ILE A 54 6.97 8.11 -12.28
CA ILE A 54 6.92 9.55 -12.00
C ILE A 54 6.98 10.39 -13.28
N ILE A 55 7.90 10.06 -14.21
CA ILE A 55 7.98 10.72 -15.53
C ILE A 55 6.65 10.56 -16.27
N GLY A 56 6.06 9.37 -16.26
CA GLY A 56 4.75 9.10 -16.87
C GLY A 56 3.64 9.95 -16.23
N PHE A 57 3.58 10.01 -14.90
CA PHE A 57 2.60 10.82 -14.17
C PHE A 57 2.68 12.31 -14.52
N PHE A 58 3.87 12.92 -14.42
CA PHE A 58 4.01 14.34 -14.75
C PHE A 58 3.84 14.61 -16.25
N GLY A 59 4.25 13.68 -17.11
CA GLY A 59 4.02 13.74 -18.55
C GLY A 59 2.52 13.79 -18.90
N ILE A 60 1.74 12.85 -18.37
CA ILE A 60 0.29 12.82 -18.56
C ILE A 60 -0.36 14.08 -17.99
N SER A 61 0.03 14.50 -16.78
CA SER A 61 -0.48 15.72 -16.15
C SER A 61 -0.21 16.96 -17.02
N SER A 62 1.01 17.10 -17.53
CA SER A 62 1.37 18.21 -18.42
C SER A 62 0.53 18.19 -19.70
N LEU A 63 0.34 17.04 -20.33
CA LEU A 63 -0.43 16.91 -21.58
C LEU A 63 -1.91 17.23 -21.37
N VAL A 64 -2.52 16.69 -20.31
CA VAL A 64 -3.93 16.92 -19.98
C VAL A 64 -4.18 18.42 -19.75
N TYR A 65 -3.40 19.05 -18.87
CA TYR A 65 -3.64 20.45 -18.51
C TYR A 65 -3.22 21.43 -19.60
N LEU A 66 -2.23 21.09 -20.44
CA LEU A 66 -1.93 21.86 -21.65
C LEU A 66 -3.09 21.78 -22.66
N GLY A 67 -3.65 20.59 -22.87
CA GLY A 67 -4.80 20.39 -23.75
C GLY A 67 -6.04 21.17 -23.28
N MET A 68 -6.36 21.11 -21.99
CA MET A 68 -7.48 21.86 -21.40
C MET A 68 -7.30 23.37 -21.52
N LEU A 69 -6.06 23.88 -21.39
CA LEU A 69 -5.74 25.30 -21.61
C LEU A 69 -5.93 25.71 -23.07
N ILE A 70 -5.46 24.91 -24.03
CA ILE A 70 -5.55 25.23 -25.46
C ILE A 70 -7.01 25.21 -25.94
N VAL A 71 -7.77 24.19 -25.54
CA VAL A 71 -9.17 24.02 -25.96
C VAL A 71 -10.11 24.95 -25.17
N ASN A 72 -9.62 25.53 -24.07
CA ASN A 72 -10.41 26.36 -23.15
C ASN A 72 -11.69 25.65 -22.67
N PHE A 73 -11.59 24.35 -22.40
CA PHE A 73 -12.71 23.50 -21.98
C PHE A 73 -12.37 22.74 -20.69
N ASN A 74 -13.27 22.79 -19.72
CA ASN A 74 -13.14 22.09 -18.45
C ASN A 74 -13.95 20.79 -18.47
N ILE A 75 -13.27 19.66 -18.25
CA ILE A 75 -13.86 18.33 -18.14
C ILE A 75 -13.73 17.88 -16.68
N ARG A 76 -14.80 18.04 -15.90
CA ARG A 76 -14.80 17.73 -14.44
C ARG A 76 -14.33 16.31 -14.12
N TRP A 77 -14.74 15.33 -14.92
CA TRP A 77 -14.34 13.92 -14.76
C TRP A 77 -12.84 13.69 -14.96
N LEU A 78 -12.22 14.47 -15.84
CA LEU A 78 -10.79 14.42 -16.07
C LEU A 78 -10.04 15.02 -14.88
N ASP A 79 -10.51 16.16 -14.34
CA ASP A 79 -9.96 16.75 -13.12
C ASP A 79 -10.05 15.77 -11.93
N LEU A 80 -11.19 15.12 -11.73
CA LEU A 80 -11.33 14.11 -10.67
C LEU A 80 -10.37 12.92 -10.87
N SER A 81 -10.23 12.44 -12.11
CA SER A 81 -9.33 11.32 -12.42
C SER A 81 -7.86 11.71 -12.17
N MET A 82 -7.46 12.91 -12.57
CA MET A 82 -6.12 13.45 -12.33
C MET A 82 -5.85 13.69 -10.83
N LEU A 83 -6.86 14.10 -10.06
CA LEU A 83 -6.77 14.21 -8.60
C LEU A 83 -6.51 12.84 -7.96
N ILE A 84 -7.30 11.82 -8.32
CA ILE A 84 -7.13 10.45 -7.81
C ILE A 84 -5.74 9.92 -8.17
N LEU A 85 -5.28 10.16 -9.40
CA LEU A 85 -3.95 9.76 -9.84
C LEU A 85 -2.84 10.47 -9.04
N ALA A 86 -2.96 11.79 -8.83
CA ALA A 86 -1.98 12.57 -8.07
C ALA A 86 -1.89 12.10 -6.61
N LEU A 87 -3.02 11.81 -5.96
CA LEU A 87 -3.06 11.25 -4.61
C LEU A 87 -2.46 9.84 -4.55
N THR A 88 -2.69 9.02 -5.58
CA THR A 88 -2.10 7.67 -5.72
C THR A 88 -0.58 7.76 -5.77
N ILE A 89 -0.05 8.67 -6.60
CA ILE A 89 1.39 8.90 -6.70
C ILE A 89 1.94 9.45 -5.38
N ALA A 90 1.24 10.39 -4.73
CA ALA A 90 1.67 10.91 -3.44
C ALA A 90 1.83 9.81 -2.38
N LEU A 91 0.84 8.92 -2.23
CA LEU A 91 0.92 7.79 -1.28
C LEU A 91 1.99 6.77 -1.67
N LEU A 92 2.16 6.49 -2.96
CA LEU A 92 3.24 5.63 -3.44
C LEU A 92 4.63 6.20 -3.08
N LEU A 93 4.80 7.51 -3.17
CA LEU A 93 6.05 8.19 -2.81
C LEU A 93 6.30 8.17 -1.30
N VAL A 94 5.26 8.33 -0.47
CA VAL A 94 5.35 8.15 0.99
C VAL A 94 5.85 6.74 1.32
N TYR A 95 5.25 5.71 0.70
CA TYR A 95 5.71 4.33 0.84
C TYR A 95 7.19 4.17 0.45
N LYS A 96 7.60 4.74 -0.69
CA LYS A 96 9.00 4.68 -1.15
C LYS A 96 9.99 5.40 -0.23
N ILE A 97 9.59 6.53 0.37
CA ILE A 97 10.40 7.22 1.39
C ILE A 97 10.59 6.32 2.62
N GLY A 98 9.50 5.70 3.10
CA GLY A 98 9.54 4.76 4.22
C GLY A 98 10.46 3.57 3.96
N MET A 99 10.34 2.94 2.79
CA MET A 99 11.20 1.83 2.37
C MET A 99 12.68 2.24 2.32
N ALA A 100 12.98 3.38 1.70
CA ALA A 100 14.36 3.87 1.59
C ALA A 100 14.99 4.14 2.97
N PHE A 101 14.20 4.66 3.91
CA PHE A 101 14.65 4.87 5.28
C PHE A 101 14.94 3.55 5.98
N SER A 102 14.07 2.53 5.82
CA SER A 102 14.24 1.24 6.49
C SER A 102 15.38 0.39 5.94
N GLU A 103 15.55 0.34 4.61
CA GLU A 103 16.51 -0.55 3.97
C GLU A 103 17.94 0.00 3.99
N ALA A 104 18.09 1.30 3.76
CA ALA A 104 19.39 1.91 3.55
C ALA A 104 19.78 2.91 4.65
N GLY A 105 18.87 3.21 5.60
CA GLY A 105 19.07 4.31 6.55
C GLY A 105 19.24 5.67 5.87
N LYS A 106 18.86 5.78 4.59
CA LYS A 106 19.14 6.94 3.73
C LYS A 106 17.84 7.60 3.30
N PHE A 107 17.70 8.87 3.64
CA PHE A 107 16.60 9.68 3.17
C PHE A 107 16.81 10.06 1.69
N LYS A 108 15.82 9.76 0.82
CA LYS A 108 15.87 10.11 -0.60
C LYS A 108 15.20 11.46 -0.85
N TRP A 109 15.98 12.55 -0.75
CA TRP A 109 15.49 13.92 -0.98
C TRP A 109 14.78 14.13 -2.32
N GLY A 110 15.26 13.47 -3.39
CA GLY A 110 14.59 13.54 -4.69
C GLY A 110 13.15 13.00 -4.64
N THR A 111 12.90 11.93 -3.90
CA THR A 111 11.57 11.35 -3.70
C THR A 111 10.64 12.29 -2.94
N LEU A 112 11.17 13.03 -1.95
CA LEU A 112 10.41 14.05 -1.21
C LEU A 112 9.96 15.19 -2.12
N ILE A 113 10.83 15.65 -3.04
CA ILE A 113 10.47 16.70 -4.01
C ILE A 113 9.32 16.24 -4.90
N PHE A 114 9.37 15.02 -5.43
CA PHE A 114 8.26 14.47 -6.21
C PHE A 114 6.97 14.39 -5.41
N PHE A 115 7.05 14.02 -4.12
CA PHE A 115 5.89 13.97 -3.23
C PHE A 115 5.27 15.35 -3.07
N ILE A 116 6.07 16.37 -2.74
CA ILE A 116 5.59 17.74 -2.59
C ILE A 116 4.93 18.24 -3.88
N LEU A 117 5.57 18.03 -5.04
CA LEU A 117 4.99 18.41 -6.33
C LEU A 117 3.66 17.70 -6.61
N SER A 118 3.55 16.40 -6.30
CA SER A 118 2.30 15.65 -6.47
C SER A 118 1.17 16.16 -5.57
N VAL A 119 1.50 16.59 -4.34
CA VAL A 119 0.54 17.18 -3.40
C VAL A 119 0.08 18.57 -3.86
N ILE A 120 1.01 19.40 -4.36
CA ILE A 120 0.66 20.72 -4.93
C ILE A 120 -0.26 20.56 -6.14
N ILE A 121 0.03 19.59 -7.02
CA ILE A 121 -0.85 19.25 -8.15
C ILE A 121 -2.23 18.83 -7.64
N ALA A 122 -2.29 17.86 -6.72
CA ALA A 122 -3.55 17.38 -6.16
C ALA A 122 -4.37 18.52 -5.53
N TYR A 123 -3.75 19.37 -4.70
CA TYR A 123 -4.41 20.52 -4.09
C TYR A 123 -4.91 21.52 -5.13
N SER A 124 -4.11 21.83 -6.14
CA SER A 124 -4.49 22.76 -7.22
C SER A 124 -5.70 22.24 -8.00
N ILE A 125 -5.76 20.93 -8.26
CA ILE A 125 -6.88 20.27 -8.93
C ILE A 125 -8.12 20.21 -8.03
N TYR A 126 -7.96 19.96 -6.74
CA TYR A 126 -9.07 20.00 -5.79
C TYR A 126 -9.69 21.41 -5.70
N ALA A 127 -8.86 22.44 -5.58
CA ALA A 127 -9.30 23.83 -5.38
C ALA A 127 -10.11 24.42 -6.56
N GLN A 128 -10.04 23.79 -7.73
CA GLN A 128 -10.76 24.23 -8.94
C GLN A 128 -12.04 23.43 -9.22
N ILE A 129 -12.27 22.28 -8.57
CA ILE A 129 -13.47 21.47 -8.81
C ILE A 129 -14.63 22.13 -8.06
N PRO A 130 -15.62 22.71 -8.76
CA PRO A 130 -16.78 23.30 -8.11
C PRO A 130 -17.64 22.19 -7.53
N ASP A 131 -18.17 22.40 -6.32
CA ASP A 131 -19.05 21.44 -5.64
C ASP A 131 -18.44 20.03 -5.60
N PHE A 132 -17.23 19.93 -5.04
CA PHE A 132 -16.45 18.69 -4.99
C PHE A 132 -17.23 17.50 -4.42
N THR A 133 -18.05 17.74 -3.38
CA THR A 133 -18.89 16.70 -2.77
C THR A 133 -19.92 16.15 -3.76
N GLN A 134 -20.57 17.00 -4.55
CA GLN A 134 -21.50 16.53 -5.58
C GLN A 134 -20.78 15.75 -6.68
N VAL A 135 -19.61 16.23 -7.11
CA VAL A 135 -18.79 15.51 -8.10
C VAL A 135 -18.41 14.11 -7.60
N LEU A 136 -18.08 13.95 -6.32
CA LEU A 136 -17.83 12.64 -5.72
C LEU A 136 -19.08 11.75 -5.65
N LYS A 137 -20.25 12.34 -5.35
CA LYS A 137 -21.54 11.62 -5.36
C LYS A 137 -21.87 11.09 -6.75
N ASP A 138 -21.67 11.92 -7.78
CA ASP A 138 -21.86 11.52 -9.18
C ASP A 138 -20.86 10.42 -9.58
N ALA A 139 -19.64 10.45 -9.02
CA ALA A 139 -18.58 9.49 -9.28
C ALA A 139 -18.67 8.17 -8.48
N ARG A 140 -19.71 8.01 -7.65
CA ARG A 140 -19.77 6.97 -6.60
C ARG A 140 -19.55 5.55 -7.13
N GLU A 141 -20.08 5.22 -8.30
CA GLU A 141 -19.91 3.89 -8.90
C GLU A 141 -18.45 3.61 -9.26
N TYR A 142 -17.76 4.59 -9.86
CA TYR A 142 -16.33 4.48 -10.19
C TYR A 142 -15.47 4.39 -8.93
N THR A 143 -15.77 5.21 -7.92
CA THR A 143 -15.05 5.18 -6.64
C THR A 143 -15.25 3.85 -5.92
N LEU A 144 -16.48 3.31 -5.91
CA LEU A 144 -16.77 1.99 -5.34
C LEU A 144 -16.05 0.88 -6.10
N THR A 145 -15.99 0.96 -7.42
CA THR A 145 -15.25 0.00 -8.26
C THR A 145 -13.76 0.03 -7.91
N LEU A 146 -13.15 1.21 -7.79
CA LEU A 146 -11.76 1.35 -7.36
C LEU A 146 -11.53 0.80 -5.94
N HIS A 147 -12.49 1.02 -5.03
CA HIS A 147 -12.46 0.48 -3.68
C HIS A 147 -12.48 -1.05 -3.66
N LEU A 148 -13.37 -1.67 -4.44
CA LEU A 148 -13.46 -3.12 -4.57
C LEU A 148 -12.21 -3.71 -5.23
N LEU A 149 -11.65 -3.05 -6.25
CA LEU A 149 -10.37 -3.45 -6.83
C LEU A 149 -9.26 -3.42 -5.77
N GLY A 150 -9.21 -2.37 -4.94
CA GLY A 150 -8.29 -2.29 -3.81
C GLY A 150 -8.44 -3.45 -2.82
N MET A 151 -9.69 -3.82 -2.47
CA MET A 151 -9.98 -4.97 -1.62
C MET A 151 -9.49 -6.28 -2.25
N VAL A 152 -9.75 -6.50 -3.54
CA VAL A 152 -9.37 -7.73 -4.25
C VAL A 152 -7.85 -7.87 -4.33
N LEU A 153 -7.14 -6.80 -4.70
CA LEU A 153 -5.67 -6.82 -4.77
C LEU A 153 -5.04 -7.04 -3.39
N GLY A 154 -5.56 -6.37 -2.36
CA GLY A 154 -5.04 -6.46 -1.00
C GLY A 154 -5.31 -7.81 -0.32
N LEU A 155 -6.59 -8.23 -0.26
CA LEU A 155 -6.99 -9.51 0.31
C LEU A 155 -6.38 -10.66 -0.49
N GLY A 156 -6.53 -10.65 -1.81
CA GLY A 156 -6.02 -11.71 -2.69
C GLY A 156 -4.50 -11.86 -2.61
N GLY A 157 -3.76 -10.75 -2.64
CA GLY A 157 -2.31 -10.76 -2.46
C GLY A 157 -1.89 -11.31 -1.09
N THR A 158 -2.58 -10.91 -0.02
CA THR A 158 -2.29 -11.42 1.33
C THR A 158 -2.56 -12.92 1.43
N THR A 159 -3.69 -13.40 0.91
CA THR A 159 -4.01 -14.82 0.87
C THR A 159 -2.93 -15.64 0.14
N ILE A 160 -2.44 -15.15 -1.00
CA ILE A 160 -1.36 -15.83 -1.75
C ILE A 160 -0.07 -15.86 -0.93
N ILE A 161 0.34 -14.74 -0.31
CA ILE A 161 1.52 -14.70 0.56
C ILE A 161 1.39 -15.69 1.72
N ASP A 162 0.23 -15.75 2.37
CA ASP A 162 0.00 -16.66 3.49
C ASP A 162 0.14 -18.12 3.04
N PHE A 163 -0.44 -18.50 1.88
CA PHE A 163 -0.25 -19.84 1.30
C PHE A 163 1.22 -20.14 0.98
N MET A 164 1.95 -19.17 0.43
CA MET A 164 3.38 -19.30 0.17
C MET A 164 4.17 -19.51 1.47
N ILE A 165 3.87 -18.77 2.53
CA ILE A 165 4.48 -18.97 3.86
C ILE A 165 4.20 -20.38 4.38
N PHE A 166 2.96 -20.88 4.28
CA PHE A 166 2.64 -22.27 4.65
C PHE A 166 3.43 -23.29 3.84
N HIS A 167 3.62 -23.05 2.55
CA HIS A 167 4.47 -23.88 1.70
C HIS A 167 5.93 -23.89 2.20
N PHE A 168 6.49 -22.72 2.55
CA PHE A 168 7.88 -22.60 3.02
C PHE A 168 8.09 -23.19 4.40
N MET A 169 7.07 -23.13 5.25
CA MET A 169 7.09 -23.76 6.57
C MET A 169 7.32 -25.28 6.48
N ARG A 170 6.93 -25.94 5.38
CA ARG A 170 7.25 -27.37 5.16
C ARG A 170 8.75 -27.64 5.03
N ASN A 171 9.52 -26.69 4.48
CA ASN A 171 10.94 -26.84 4.19
C ASN A 171 11.85 -25.99 5.11
N TYR A 172 11.25 -25.31 6.10
CA TYR A 172 11.89 -24.51 7.16
C TYR A 172 12.79 -23.35 6.67
N LYS A 173 12.68 -22.95 5.40
CA LYS A 173 13.49 -21.88 4.80
C LYS A 173 12.77 -21.26 3.60
N ILE A 174 12.90 -19.95 3.45
CA ILE A 174 12.48 -19.19 2.26
C ILE A 174 13.70 -19.08 1.33
N SER A 175 13.54 -19.46 0.07
CA SER A 175 14.55 -19.29 -0.99
C SER A 175 14.54 -17.89 -1.58
N SER A 176 15.60 -17.54 -2.29
CA SER A 176 15.75 -16.25 -2.98
C SER A 176 14.63 -15.97 -3.98
N GLN A 177 14.30 -16.96 -4.82
CA GLN A 177 13.24 -16.84 -5.81
C GLN A 177 11.87 -16.63 -5.16
N GLU A 178 11.60 -17.34 -4.08
CA GLU A 178 10.36 -17.20 -3.31
C GLU A 178 10.26 -15.80 -2.68
N ALA A 179 11.34 -15.29 -2.10
CA ALA A 179 11.39 -13.95 -1.52
C ALA A 179 11.11 -12.86 -2.58
N VAL A 180 11.65 -13.01 -3.80
CA VAL A 180 11.35 -12.10 -4.93
C VAL A 180 9.87 -12.12 -5.29
N VAL A 181 9.25 -13.30 -5.39
CA VAL A 181 7.81 -13.42 -5.71
C VAL A 181 6.96 -12.81 -4.61
N MET A 182 7.26 -13.11 -3.34
CA MET A 182 6.57 -12.50 -2.19
C MET A 182 6.69 -10.98 -2.18
N HIS A 183 7.87 -10.44 -2.52
CA HIS A 183 8.08 -9.01 -2.60
C HIS A 183 7.21 -8.36 -3.69
N LEU A 184 7.11 -8.98 -4.88
CA LEU A 184 6.25 -8.51 -5.95
C LEU A 184 4.76 -8.52 -5.54
N ILE A 185 4.30 -9.58 -4.88
CA ILE A 185 2.94 -9.65 -4.35
C ILE A 185 2.72 -8.58 -3.28
N SER A 186 3.71 -8.33 -2.42
CA SER A 186 3.62 -7.28 -1.39
C SER A 186 3.48 -5.89 -2.01
N GLN A 187 4.16 -5.61 -3.13
CA GLN A 187 3.96 -4.38 -3.89
C GLN A 187 2.53 -4.27 -4.44
N ILE A 188 1.93 -5.37 -4.91
CA ILE A 188 0.52 -5.40 -5.34
C ILE A 188 -0.43 -5.11 -4.17
N ILE A 189 -0.16 -5.68 -2.98
CA ILE A 189 -0.94 -5.41 -1.76
C ILE A 189 -0.88 -3.92 -1.41
N ILE A 190 0.30 -3.29 -1.52
CA ILE A 190 0.45 -1.85 -1.29
C ILE A 190 -0.37 -1.01 -2.30
N ILE A 191 -0.40 -1.40 -3.58
CA ILE A 191 -1.28 -0.74 -4.57
C ILE A 191 -2.75 -0.89 -4.14
N GLY A 192 -3.16 -2.10 -3.75
CA GLY A 192 -4.51 -2.36 -3.27
C GLY A 192 -4.87 -1.49 -2.07
N LEU A 193 -3.96 -1.36 -1.10
CA LEU A 193 -4.13 -0.52 0.08
C LEU A 193 -4.24 0.97 -0.27
N ILE A 194 -3.41 1.46 -1.21
CA ILE A 194 -3.50 2.85 -1.70
C ILE A 194 -4.87 3.10 -2.33
N PHE A 195 -5.35 2.18 -3.18
CA PHE A 195 -6.68 2.29 -3.77
C PHE A 195 -7.77 2.30 -2.71
N LEU A 196 -7.69 1.45 -1.69
CA LEU A 196 -8.64 1.44 -0.58
C LEU A 196 -8.69 2.75 0.19
N ILE A 197 -7.52 3.33 0.50
CA ILE A 197 -7.44 4.59 1.23
C ILE A 197 -8.03 5.73 0.40
N ILE A 198 -7.61 5.89 -0.85
CA ILE A 198 -8.07 7.01 -1.69
C ILE A 198 -9.56 6.90 -1.98
N SER A 199 -10.02 5.73 -2.42
CA SER A 199 -11.44 5.51 -2.69
C SER A 199 -12.29 5.56 -1.41
N GLY A 200 -11.78 5.07 -0.29
CA GLY A 200 -12.46 5.11 1.00
C GLY A 200 -12.65 6.54 1.51
N VAL A 201 -11.61 7.37 1.40
CA VAL A 201 -11.70 8.81 1.71
C VAL A 201 -12.68 9.50 0.75
N ALA A 202 -12.61 9.22 -0.55
CA ALA A 202 -13.55 9.78 -1.51
C ALA A 202 -15.00 9.40 -1.21
N ILE A 203 -15.29 8.15 -0.84
CA ILE A 203 -16.62 7.71 -0.40
C ILE A 203 -17.03 8.43 0.89
N PHE A 204 -16.14 8.50 1.88
CA PHE A 204 -16.41 9.15 3.16
C PHE A 204 -16.80 10.63 2.99
N LEU A 205 -16.13 11.35 2.09
CA LEU A 205 -16.41 12.76 1.81
C LEU A 205 -17.77 13.01 1.14
N THR A 206 -18.48 11.97 0.70
CA THR A 206 -19.84 12.13 0.13
C THR A 206 -20.93 12.35 1.20
N ASP A 207 -20.72 11.86 2.42
CA ASP A 207 -21.66 11.95 3.54
C ASP A 207 -20.94 11.78 4.88
N ILE A 208 -20.17 12.80 5.27
CA ILE A 208 -19.30 12.75 6.46
C ILE A 208 -20.10 12.40 7.72
N ASP A 209 -21.23 13.08 7.95
CA ASP A 209 -22.03 12.90 9.15
C ASP A 209 -22.68 11.51 9.20
N GLY A 210 -23.21 11.03 8.07
CA GLY A 210 -23.79 9.68 7.98
C GLY A 210 -22.77 8.57 8.23
N TYR A 211 -21.54 8.73 7.73
CA TYR A 211 -20.46 7.76 7.97
C TYR A 211 -19.92 7.81 9.40
N LEU A 212 -19.75 9.01 9.99
CA LEU A 212 -19.29 9.14 11.37
C LEU A 212 -20.32 8.61 12.38
N ALA A 213 -21.61 8.69 12.07
CA ALA A 213 -22.67 8.10 12.89
C ALA A 213 -22.77 6.57 12.76
N SER A 214 -22.08 5.95 11.80
CA SER A 214 -22.17 4.52 11.53
C SER A 214 -21.11 3.71 12.28
N ASP A 215 -21.52 2.99 13.32
CA ASP A 215 -20.65 2.07 14.09
C ASP A 215 -19.90 1.06 13.20
N ARG A 216 -20.59 0.57 12.16
CA ARG A 216 -19.99 -0.34 11.17
C ARG A 216 -18.90 0.34 10.37
N PHE A 217 -19.08 1.60 9.98
CA PHE A 217 -18.05 2.37 9.28
C PHE A 217 -16.85 2.64 10.20
N LEU A 218 -17.09 3.06 11.45
CA LEU A 218 -16.01 3.26 12.44
C LEU A 218 -15.20 1.99 12.66
N MET A 219 -15.85 0.82 12.70
CA MET A 219 -15.17 -0.46 12.76
C MET A 219 -14.32 -0.73 11.52
N LYS A 220 -14.84 -0.46 10.31
CA LYS A 220 -14.04 -0.59 9.07
C LYS A 220 -12.80 0.28 9.10
N MET A 221 -12.91 1.53 9.59
CA MET A 221 -11.77 2.44 9.73
C MET A 221 -10.75 1.92 10.75
N THR A 222 -11.22 1.31 11.85
CA THR A 222 -10.34 0.67 12.83
C THR A 222 -9.56 -0.48 12.22
N VAL A 223 -10.23 -1.38 11.49
CA VAL A 223 -9.57 -2.51 10.81
C VAL A 223 -8.62 -2.01 9.72
N LEU A 224 -9.02 -1.01 8.94
CA LEU A 224 -8.16 -0.40 7.91
C LEU A 224 -6.87 0.15 8.53
N LEU A 225 -6.97 0.86 9.66
CA LEU A 225 -5.79 1.36 10.38
C LEU A 225 -4.87 0.23 10.81
N VAL A 226 -5.42 -0.86 11.36
CA VAL A 226 -4.61 -2.04 11.75
C VAL A 226 -3.95 -2.68 10.54
N VAL A 227 -4.67 -2.86 9.42
CA VAL A 227 -4.09 -3.36 8.16
C VAL A 227 -2.97 -2.45 7.66
N THR A 228 -3.15 -1.13 7.70
CA THR A 228 -2.15 -0.16 7.25
C THR A 228 -0.89 -0.22 8.12
N ILE A 229 -1.04 -0.21 9.45
CA ILE A 229 0.09 -0.31 10.38
C ILE A 229 0.80 -1.65 10.22
N ASN A 230 0.05 -2.76 10.18
CA ASN A 230 0.61 -4.09 10.00
C ASN A 230 1.33 -4.24 8.65
N GLY A 231 0.74 -3.72 7.57
CA GLY A 231 1.35 -3.69 6.25
C GLY A 231 2.64 -2.86 6.21
N ALA A 232 2.69 -1.74 6.93
CA ALA A 232 3.91 -0.95 7.10
C ALA A 232 4.97 -1.74 7.88
N VAL A 233 4.63 -2.41 8.99
CA VAL A 233 5.57 -3.27 9.72
C VAL A 233 6.10 -4.40 8.83
N LEU A 234 5.21 -5.08 8.10
CA LEU A 234 5.59 -6.16 7.20
C LEU A 234 6.55 -5.67 6.11
N ASN A 235 6.21 -4.59 5.41
CA ASN A 235 7.00 -4.12 4.28
C ASN A 235 8.28 -3.39 4.68
N LEU A 236 8.22 -2.55 5.71
CA LEU A 236 9.36 -1.76 6.14
C LEU A 236 10.32 -2.59 6.99
N TYR A 237 9.82 -3.42 7.90
CA TYR A 237 10.66 -4.10 8.90
C TYR A 237 10.90 -5.58 8.60
N ILE A 238 9.89 -6.32 8.16
CA ILE A 238 10.03 -7.78 7.96
C ILE A 238 10.58 -8.13 6.58
N ALA A 239 10.05 -7.53 5.51
CA ALA A 239 10.39 -7.87 4.13
C ALA A 239 11.89 -7.70 3.79
N PRO A 240 12.60 -6.64 4.23
CA PRO A 240 14.02 -6.46 3.92
C PRO A 240 14.93 -7.56 4.50
N TYR A 241 14.44 -8.30 5.49
CA TYR A 241 15.19 -9.35 6.19
C TYR A 241 14.51 -10.71 6.10
N MET A 242 13.54 -10.88 5.21
CA MET A 242 12.72 -12.09 5.12
C MET A 242 13.53 -13.35 4.79
N GLU A 243 14.59 -13.23 3.97
CA GLU A 243 15.50 -14.35 3.66
C GLU A 243 16.34 -14.83 4.85
N LYS A 244 16.49 -13.99 5.87
CA LYS A 244 17.20 -14.35 7.12
C LYS A 244 16.32 -15.22 8.03
N ILE A 245 15.04 -15.39 7.72
CA ILE A 245 14.12 -16.25 8.46
C ILE A 245 14.42 -17.71 8.10
N SER A 246 15.28 -18.35 8.89
CA SER A 246 15.60 -19.77 8.82
C SER A 246 15.15 -20.48 10.10
N LEU A 247 14.33 -21.52 9.96
CA LEU A 247 13.94 -22.43 11.04
C LEU A 247 14.82 -23.70 11.07
N ARG A 248 15.94 -23.71 10.34
CA ARG A 248 16.88 -24.83 10.35
C ARG A 248 17.70 -24.87 11.63
N ALA A 249 18.14 -26.07 11.99
CA ALA A 249 18.91 -26.38 13.20
C ALA A 249 19.99 -25.35 13.63
N PRO A 250 20.93 -24.92 12.77
CA PRO A 250 21.98 -23.96 13.17
C PRO A 250 21.45 -22.54 13.45
N ASP A 251 20.24 -22.21 12.99
CA ASP A 251 19.66 -20.88 13.08
C ASP A 251 18.46 -20.82 14.03
N LEU A 252 18.02 -21.94 14.61
CA LEU A 252 16.84 -22.01 15.50
C LEU A 252 16.86 -20.94 16.60
N LYS A 253 18.00 -20.75 17.28
CA LYS A 253 18.16 -19.76 18.36
C LYS A 253 18.46 -18.33 17.86
N LYS A 254 18.86 -18.17 16.60
CA LYS A 254 19.13 -16.85 16.02
C LYS A 254 17.81 -16.14 15.75
N ASP A 255 17.80 -14.84 16.04
CA ASP A 255 16.72 -13.90 15.72
C ASP A 255 15.33 -14.37 16.17
N ASN A 256 15.26 -15.01 17.34
CA ASN A 256 14.01 -15.57 17.88
C ASN A 256 12.91 -14.52 18.04
N VAL A 257 13.28 -13.28 18.41
CA VAL A 257 12.34 -12.14 18.49
C VAL A 257 11.79 -11.81 17.10
N PHE A 258 12.65 -11.71 16.09
CA PHE A 258 12.24 -11.44 14.71
C PHE A 258 11.27 -12.51 14.21
N LYS A 259 11.57 -13.79 14.45
CA LYS A 259 10.66 -14.90 14.12
C LYS A 259 9.30 -14.77 14.80
N LYS A 260 9.26 -14.45 16.10
CA LYS A 260 7.98 -14.25 16.82
C LYS A 260 7.15 -13.13 16.18
N ILE A 261 7.79 -12.01 15.85
CA ILE A 261 7.14 -10.86 15.22
C ILE A 261 6.63 -11.25 13.82
N SER A 262 7.44 -11.90 12.98
CA SER A 262 7.02 -12.32 11.63
C SER A 262 5.76 -13.19 11.65
N PHE A 263 5.70 -14.17 12.55
CA PHE A 263 4.52 -15.03 12.73
C PHE A 263 3.29 -14.25 13.21
N ALA A 264 3.46 -13.30 14.14
CA ALA A 264 2.37 -12.46 14.63
C ALA A 264 1.83 -11.51 13.54
N VAL A 265 2.72 -10.87 12.79
CA VAL A 265 2.37 -9.94 11.69
C VAL A 265 1.58 -10.65 10.59
N GLY A 266 1.94 -11.90 10.25
CA GLY A 266 1.18 -12.72 9.32
C GLY A 266 -0.25 -13.00 9.82
N ALA A 267 -0.38 -13.43 11.07
CA ALA A 267 -1.68 -13.68 11.70
C ALA A 267 -2.58 -12.44 11.75
N ILE A 268 -2.01 -11.28 12.15
CA ILE A 268 -2.72 -9.99 12.16
C ILE A 268 -3.17 -9.62 10.75
N SER A 269 -2.31 -9.81 9.75
CA SER A 269 -2.63 -9.51 8.34
C SER A 269 -3.85 -10.31 7.89
N MET A 270 -3.81 -11.63 8.02
CA MET A 270 -4.90 -12.53 7.60
C MET A 270 -6.21 -12.13 8.28
N VAL A 271 -6.24 -12.04 9.61
CA VAL A 271 -7.46 -11.70 10.35
C VAL A 271 -8.01 -10.34 9.94
N SER A 272 -7.15 -9.34 9.77
CA SER A 272 -7.60 -7.97 9.50
C SER A 272 -8.14 -7.80 8.07
N TRP A 273 -7.51 -8.43 7.07
CA TRP A 273 -8.02 -8.41 5.70
C TRP A 273 -9.37 -9.11 5.56
N TYR A 274 -9.51 -10.30 6.16
CA TYR A 274 -10.80 -11.00 6.16
C TYR A 274 -11.86 -10.26 6.98
N SER A 275 -11.48 -9.63 8.11
CA SER A 275 -12.41 -8.80 8.89
C SER A 275 -12.91 -7.60 8.07
N ALA A 276 -12.04 -6.91 7.34
CA ALA A 276 -12.43 -5.81 6.46
C ALA A 276 -13.40 -6.29 5.37
N PHE A 277 -13.14 -7.44 4.78
CA PHE A 277 -14.02 -8.08 3.79
C PHE A 277 -15.40 -8.41 4.38
N PHE A 278 -15.47 -9.09 5.52
CA PHE A 278 -16.74 -9.46 6.14
C PHE A 278 -17.52 -8.23 6.63
N LEU A 279 -16.85 -7.23 7.19
CA LEU A 279 -17.45 -5.94 7.52
C LEU A 279 -18.03 -5.25 6.28
N ALA A 280 -17.44 -5.44 5.09
CA ALA A 280 -17.96 -4.91 3.84
C ALA A 280 -19.16 -5.71 3.31
N MET A 281 -19.14 -7.03 3.38
CA MET A 281 -20.14 -7.90 2.74
C MET A 281 -21.38 -8.15 3.61
N ILE A 282 -21.22 -8.32 4.93
CA ILE A 282 -22.31 -8.72 5.82
C ILE A 282 -23.08 -7.46 6.27
N LYS A 283 -24.31 -7.30 5.76
CA LYS A 283 -25.16 -6.13 6.05
C LYS A 283 -25.64 -6.11 7.51
N ASP A 284 -25.93 -7.28 8.08
CA ASP A 284 -26.46 -7.44 9.44
C ASP A 284 -25.48 -7.01 10.54
N LEU A 285 -24.20 -6.84 10.21
CA LEU A 285 -23.22 -6.27 11.14
C LEU A 285 -23.55 -4.82 11.52
N SER A 286 -24.43 -4.15 10.78
CA SER A 286 -24.87 -2.78 11.06
C SER A 286 -25.77 -2.67 12.30
N TYR A 287 -26.33 -3.78 12.79
CA TYR A 287 -27.14 -3.81 14.02
C TYR A 287 -26.28 -3.85 15.30
N PHE A 288 -25.00 -4.19 15.17
CA PHE A 288 -24.10 -4.31 16.32
C PHE A 288 -23.42 -2.98 16.61
N ARG A 289 -23.26 -2.69 17.90
CA ARG A 289 -22.52 -1.50 18.35
C ARG A 289 -21.03 -1.63 18.04
N TYR A 290 -20.37 -0.50 17.82
CA TYR A 290 -18.93 -0.42 17.56
C TYR A 290 -18.11 -1.22 18.59
N THR A 291 -18.43 -1.07 19.88
CA THR A 291 -17.72 -1.75 20.97
C THR A 291 -17.83 -3.28 20.88
N THR A 292 -18.99 -3.80 20.48
CA THR A 292 -19.21 -5.25 20.34
C THR A 292 -18.40 -5.81 19.19
N LEU A 293 -18.38 -5.11 18.06
CA LEU A 293 -17.55 -5.48 16.91
C LEU A 293 -16.06 -5.42 17.24
N LEU A 294 -15.63 -4.39 17.97
CA LEU A 294 -14.24 -4.22 18.39
C LEU A 294 -13.79 -5.36 19.31
N ILE A 295 -14.58 -5.72 20.32
CA ILE A 295 -14.25 -6.83 21.23
C ILE A 295 -14.14 -8.14 20.45
N ALA A 296 -15.10 -8.43 19.56
CA ALA A 296 -15.05 -9.63 18.73
C ALA A 296 -13.79 -9.67 17.85
N TYR A 297 -13.44 -8.54 17.24
CA TYR A 297 -12.22 -8.40 16.44
C TYR A 297 -10.95 -8.60 17.27
N LEU A 298 -10.85 -8.00 18.46
CA LEU A 298 -9.70 -8.15 19.35
C LEU A 298 -9.54 -9.59 19.86
N ILE A 299 -10.65 -10.27 20.18
CA ILE A 299 -10.63 -11.70 20.54
C ILE A 299 -10.10 -12.53 19.37
N LEU A 300 -10.64 -12.32 18.17
CA LEU A 300 -10.21 -13.06 16.97
C LEU A 300 -8.71 -12.82 16.67
N LEU A 301 -8.26 -11.58 16.80
CA LEU A 301 -6.86 -11.20 16.61
C LEU A 301 -5.96 -11.84 17.67
N GLY A 302 -6.34 -11.79 18.94
CA GLY A 302 -5.60 -12.43 20.04
C GLY A 302 -5.49 -13.95 19.89
N LEU A 303 -6.60 -14.61 19.54
CA LEU A 303 -6.62 -16.06 19.26
C LEU A 303 -5.72 -16.41 18.08
N SER A 304 -5.79 -15.66 16.98
CA SER A 304 -4.96 -15.90 15.80
C SER A 304 -3.47 -15.74 16.08
N ILE A 305 -3.09 -14.71 16.84
CA ILE A 305 -1.69 -14.54 17.30
C ILE A 305 -1.27 -15.73 18.16
N ALA A 306 -2.09 -16.15 19.13
CA ALA A 306 -1.77 -17.28 20.00
C ALA A 306 -1.57 -18.58 19.21
N VAL A 307 -2.47 -18.87 18.26
CA VAL A 307 -2.35 -20.03 17.36
C VAL A 307 -1.08 -19.95 16.51
N SER A 308 -0.76 -18.77 15.97
CA SER A 308 0.45 -18.56 15.18
C SER A 308 1.74 -18.78 16.00
N GLN A 309 1.78 -18.30 17.25
CA GLN A 309 2.91 -18.56 18.15
C GLN A 309 3.02 -20.04 18.55
N PHE A 310 1.89 -20.71 18.77
CA PHE A 310 1.87 -22.15 19.05
C PHE A 310 2.41 -22.95 17.86
N PHE A 311 1.97 -22.62 16.64
CA PHE A 311 2.44 -23.26 15.42
C PHE A 311 3.95 -23.12 15.27
N LYS A 312 4.46 -21.90 15.46
CA LYS A 312 5.91 -21.63 15.47
C LYS A 312 6.65 -22.51 16.50
N PHE A 313 6.15 -22.59 17.74
CA PHE A 313 6.76 -23.41 18.78
C PHE A 313 6.77 -24.91 18.42
N SER A 314 5.64 -25.41 17.89
CA SER A 314 5.53 -26.80 17.42
C SER A 314 6.56 -27.13 16.35
N MET A 315 6.74 -26.23 15.38
CA MET A 315 7.76 -26.38 14.34
C MET A 315 9.19 -26.38 14.90
N GLU A 316 9.51 -25.45 15.81
CA GLU A 316 10.83 -25.43 16.46
C GLU A 316 11.12 -26.72 17.25
N LYS A 317 10.08 -27.35 17.82
CA LYS A 317 10.20 -28.63 18.51
C LYS A 317 10.47 -29.77 17.53
N GLU A 318 9.71 -29.86 16.44
CA GLU A 318 9.88 -30.90 15.41
C GLU A 318 11.30 -30.88 14.80
N VAL A 319 11.84 -29.69 14.53
CA VAL A 319 13.21 -29.56 14.00
C VAL A 319 14.25 -30.03 15.03
N LYS A 320 14.03 -29.78 16.33
CA LYS A 320 14.94 -30.25 17.39
C LYS A 320 14.90 -31.76 17.58
N GLU A 321 13.73 -32.38 17.43
CA GLU A 321 13.56 -33.84 17.56
C GLU A 321 14.18 -34.62 16.38
N LYS A 322 14.40 -33.96 15.23
CA LYS A 322 15.04 -34.54 14.05
C LYS A 322 16.58 -34.40 14.05
N LEU A 323 17.17 -33.78 15.09
CA LEU A 323 18.61 -33.63 15.29
C LEU A 323 19.13 -34.67 16.27
#